data_AF-A0A094H746-F1
#
_entry.id   AF-A0A094H746-F1
#
_cell.length_a   1.000
_cell.length_b   1.000
_cell.length_c   1.000
_cell.angle_alpha   90.00
_cell.angle_beta   90.00
_cell.angle_gamma   90.00
#
_symmetry.space_group_name_H-M   'P 1'
#
loop_
_entity.id
_entity.type
_entity.pdbx_description
1 polymer ?
#
loop_
_entity_poly.entity_id
_entity_poly.type
_entity_poly.pdbx_seq_one_letter_code
_entity_poly.pdbx_strand_id
1 'polypeptide(L)'
;MTYVSPPDFNTLQKANSMLSSTISQSVLNTPTKRYINKLADESERLNTRNALQKRECDNLRSIIQKRRAQNKGKRAVLKGQFHISTLELQSQVIEAEAATQRSRISKTPQPTSIVNLTNSESEEESEESEEELSDDDVDELA
;
A
#
# COMPACT_ATOMS: atom_id res chain seq x y z
N MET A 1 14.26 -9.27 -38.23
CA MET A 1 13.28 -8.16 -38.16
C MET A 1 13.99 -6.94 -37.59
N THR A 2 14.13 -5.88 -38.39
CA THR A 2 14.71 -4.61 -37.93
C THR A 2 13.68 -3.85 -37.10
N TYR A 3 13.98 -3.61 -35.82
CA TYR A 3 13.12 -2.80 -34.95
C TYR A 3 13.32 -1.33 -35.30
N VAL A 4 12.40 -0.77 -36.09
CA VAL A 4 12.41 0.66 -36.42
C VAL A 4 11.69 1.40 -35.30
N SER A 5 12.34 2.41 -34.72
CA SER A 5 11.70 3.26 -33.72
C SER A 5 10.46 3.94 -34.33
N PRO A 6 9.33 4.03 -33.61
CA PRO A 6 8.14 4.69 -34.12
C PRO A 6 8.44 6.14 -34.55
N PRO A 7 7.83 6.61 -35.66
CA PRO A 7 8.01 7.97 -36.14
C PRO A 7 7.48 8.99 -35.13
N ASP A 8 8.14 10.15 -35.06
CA ASP A 8 7.67 11.27 -34.25
C ASP A 8 6.27 11.74 -34.72
N PHE A 9 5.48 12.29 -33.80
CA PHE A 9 4.10 12.73 -34.06
C PHE A 9 4.03 13.69 -35.25
N ASN A 10 4.89 14.71 -35.28
CA ASN A 10 4.90 15.71 -36.35
C ASN A 10 5.27 15.09 -37.70
N THR A 11 6.17 14.11 -37.68
CA THR A 11 6.61 13.41 -38.89
C THR A 11 5.47 12.58 -39.46
N LEU A 12 4.75 11.85 -38.61
CA LEU A 12 3.61 11.04 -39.03
C LEU A 12 2.45 11.90 -39.56
N GLN A 13 2.10 12.97 -38.85
CA GLN A 13 1.03 13.89 -39.27
C GLN A 13 1.33 14.54 -40.63
N LYS A 14 2.58 15.00 -40.84
CA LYS A 14 3.00 15.58 -42.11
C LYS A 14 2.95 14.56 -43.24
N ALA A 15 3.40 13.33 -42.99
CA ALA A 15 3.35 12.26 -43.98
C ALA A 15 1.91 11.90 -44.37
N ASN A 16 1.02 11.76 -43.39
CA ASN A 16 -0.39 11.44 -43.62
C ASN A 16 -1.14 12.59 -44.31
N SER A 17 -0.84 13.84 -43.98
CA SER A 17 -1.41 15.00 -44.67
C SER A 17 -1.02 15.02 -46.16
N MET A 18 0.25 14.74 -46.46
CA MET A 18 0.75 14.62 -47.84
C MET A 18 0.10 13.43 -48.56
N LEU A 19 -0.04 12.29 -47.88
CA LEU A 19 -0.69 11.10 -48.41
C LEU A 19 -2.15 11.37 -48.78
N SER A 20 -2.92 11.94 -47.87
CA SER A 20 -4.33 12.29 -48.07
C SER A 20 -4.53 13.28 -49.22
N SER A 21 -3.64 14.27 -49.35
CA SER A 21 -3.63 15.21 -50.49
C SER A 21 -3.39 14.49 -51.82
N THR A 22 -2.36 13.63 -51.87
CA THR A 22 -1.98 12.87 -53.07
C THR A 22 -3.10 11.91 -53.50
N ILE A 23 -3.70 11.21 -52.54
CA ILE A 23 -4.78 10.25 -52.79
C ILE A 23 -6.04 10.93 -53.29
N SER A 24 -6.35 12.14 -52.78
CA SER A 24 -7.50 12.91 -53.25
C SER A 24 -7.42 13.16 -54.76
N GLN A 25 -6.21 13.44 -55.27
CA GLN A 25 -5.92 13.69 -56.69
C GLN A 25 -5.73 12.41 -57.53
N SER A 26 -5.61 11.24 -56.90
CA SER A 26 -5.33 9.98 -57.60
C SER A 26 -6.53 9.43 -58.39
N VAL A 27 -6.27 8.53 -59.34
CA VAL A 27 -7.28 7.84 -60.17
C VAL A 27 -7.94 6.66 -59.41
N LEU A 28 -7.63 6.48 -58.13
CA LEU A 28 -8.18 5.38 -57.33
C LEU A 28 -9.71 5.49 -57.18
N ASN A 29 -10.38 4.34 -57.05
CA ASN A 29 -11.81 4.32 -56.78
C ASN A 29 -12.13 4.86 -55.37
N THR A 30 -13.35 5.34 -55.16
CA THR A 30 -13.78 5.96 -53.89
C THR A 30 -13.61 5.04 -52.67
N PRO A 31 -13.98 3.74 -52.72
CA PRO A 31 -13.75 2.83 -51.59
C PRO A 31 -12.28 2.72 -51.18
N THR A 32 -11.35 2.59 -52.14
CA THR A 32 -9.91 2.51 -51.87
C THR A 32 -9.40 3.80 -51.24
N LYS A 33 -9.80 4.98 -51.75
CA LYS A 33 -9.44 6.28 -51.15
C LYS A 33 -9.89 6.38 -49.69
N ARG A 34 -11.15 6.01 -49.41
CA ARG A 34 -11.71 6.02 -48.05
C ARG A 34 -10.94 5.09 -47.11
N TYR A 35 -10.60 3.90 -47.59
CA TYR A 35 -9.87 2.93 -46.78
C TYR A 35 -8.47 3.44 -46.42
N ILE A 36 -7.74 4.03 -47.38
CA ILE A 36 -6.40 4.56 -47.09
C ILE A 36 -6.46 5.74 -46.11
N ASN A 37 -7.42 6.66 -46.28
CA ASN A 37 -7.60 7.77 -45.33
C ASN A 37 -7.94 7.24 -43.92
N LYS A 38 -8.80 6.22 -43.84
CA LYS A 38 -9.10 5.56 -42.56
C LYS A 38 -7.85 4.94 -41.92
N LEU A 39 -6.97 4.33 -42.71
CA LEU A 39 -5.70 3.81 -42.21
C LEU A 39 -4.77 4.92 -41.72
N ALA A 40 -4.72 6.06 -42.42
CA ALA A 40 -3.96 7.22 -41.99
C ALA A 40 -4.47 7.74 -40.63
N ASP A 41 -5.79 7.95 -40.48
CA ASP A 41 -6.41 8.39 -39.22
C ASP A 41 -6.12 7.41 -38.07
N GLU A 42 -6.27 6.11 -38.33
CA GLU A 42 -6.00 5.07 -37.34
C GLU A 42 -4.53 5.02 -36.92
N SER A 43 -3.60 5.27 -37.86
CA SER A 43 -2.17 5.33 -37.56
C SER A 43 -1.84 6.51 -36.62
N GLU A 44 -2.44 7.67 -36.81
CA GLU A 44 -2.25 8.84 -35.94
C GLU A 44 -2.84 8.60 -34.55
N ARG A 45 -4.04 8.01 -34.51
CA ARG A 45 -4.71 7.65 -33.27
C ARG A 45 -3.87 6.65 -32.47
N LEU A 46 -3.33 5.62 -33.13
CA LEU A 46 -2.49 4.62 -32.49
C LEU A 46 -1.17 5.23 -32.00
N ASN A 47 -0.53 6.10 -32.79
CA ASN A 47 0.70 6.77 -32.39
C ASN A 47 0.49 7.66 -31.15
N THR A 48 -0.61 8.41 -31.13
CA THR A 48 -0.98 9.26 -29.99
C THR A 48 -1.21 8.43 -28.72
N ARG A 49 -1.97 7.33 -28.83
CA ARG A 49 -2.15 6.39 -27.71
C ARG A 49 -0.83 5.79 -27.24
N ASN A 50 0.04 5.39 -28.17
CA ASN A 50 1.35 4.85 -27.84
C ASN A 50 2.24 5.86 -27.10
N ALA A 51 2.25 7.12 -27.55
CA ALA A 51 2.99 8.19 -26.91
C ALA A 51 2.48 8.48 -25.49
N LEU A 52 1.15 8.52 -25.30
CA LEU A 52 0.53 8.70 -23.99
C LEU A 52 0.88 7.53 -23.05
N GLN A 53 0.71 6.30 -23.52
CA GLN A 53 1.02 5.10 -22.74
C GLN A 53 2.50 5.04 -22.35
N LYS A 54 3.43 5.40 -23.24
CA LYS A 54 4.86 5.49 -22.93
C LYS A 54 5.12 6.47 -21.79
N ARG A 55 4.50 7.67 -21.84
CA ARG A 55 4.63 8.67 -20.78
C ARG A 55 4.09 8.17 -19.44
N GLU A 56 2.95 7.48 -19.44
CA GLU A 56 2.39 6.86 -18.22
C GLU A 56 3.33 5.78 -17.68
N CYS A 57 3.85 4.89 -18.53
CA CYS A 57 4.81 3.88 -18.13
C CYS A 57 6.08 4.50 -17.53
N ASP A 58 6.61 5.57 -18.13
CA ASP A 58 7.82 6.24 -17.64
C ASP A 58 7.56 6.97 -16.31
N ASN A 59 6.38 7.57 -16.15
CA ASN A 59 5.95 8.14 -14.88
C ASN A 59 5.86 7.07 -13.78
N LEU A 60 5.16 5.96 -14.05
CA LEU A 60 5.03 4.84 -13.11
C LEU A 60 6.40 4.25 -12.74
N ARG A 61 7.29 4.05 -13.73
CA ARG A 61 8.67 3.61 -13.48
C ARG A 61 9.42 4.59 -12.57
N SER A 62 9.31 5.89 -12.83
CA SER A 62 9.92 6.94 -11.99
C SER A 62 9.40 6.90 -10.55
N ILE A 63 8.08 6.75 -10.35
CA ILE A 63 7.47 6.63 -9.02
C ILE A 63 7.98 5.37 -8.31
N ILE A 64 7.97 4.22 -8.98
CA ILE A 64 8.42 2.94 -8.41
C ILE A 64 9.91 3.04 -8.03
N GLN A 65 10.75 3.61 -8.89
CA GLN A 65 12.17 3.79 -8.62
C GLN A 65 12.41 4.69 -7.40
N LYS A 66 11.68 5.82 -7.30
CA LYS A 66 11.74 6.71 -6.13
C LYS A 66 11.28 6.02 -4.84
N ARG A 67 10.16 5.28 -4.88
CA ARG A 67 9.68 4.51 -3.72
C ARG A 67 10.67 3.42 -3.32
N ARG A 68 11.27 2.72 -4.29
CA ARG A 68 12.30 1.71 -4.02
C ARG A 68 13.54 2.32 -3.37
N ALA A 69 13.92 3.56 -3.72
CA ALA A 69 15.00 4.28 -3.06
C ALA A 69 14.63 4.72 -1.63
N GLN A 70 13.38 5.18 -1.41
CA GLN A 70 12.89 5.57 -0.09
C GLN A 70 12.67 4.38 0.86
N ASN A 71 12.36 3.20 0.33
CA ASN A 71 12.27 1.94 1.07
C ASN A 71 13.64 1.29 1.30
N LYS A 72 14.75 2.04 1.14
CA LYS A 72 16.11 1.62 1.50
C LYS A 72 16.70 2.59 2.52
N GLY A 73 17.76 2.16 3.21
CA GLY A 73 18.50 2.99 4.16
C GLY A 73 17.73 3.29 5.45
N LYS A 74 18.08 4.41 6.12
CA LYS A 74 17.55 4.76 7.46
C LYS A 74 16.02 4.68 7.55
N ARG A 75 15.29 5.13 6.52
CA ARG A 75 13.81 5.10 6.50
C ARG A 75 13.24 3.68 6.49
N ALA A 76 13.91 2.72 5.84
CA ALA A 76 13.48 1.32 5.87
C ALA A 76 13.62 0.70 7.26
N VAL A 77 14.70 1.06 7.96
CA VAL A 77 14.99 0.60 9.33
C VAL A 77 14.00 1.21 10.33
N LEU A 78 13.75 2.51 10.23
CA LEU A 78 12.88 3.24 11.17
C LEU A 78 11.38 3.01 10.92
N LYS A 79 10.99 2.44 9.76
CA LYS A 79 9.59 2.20 9.42
C LYS A 79 9.04 1.03 10.23
N GLY A 80 7.96 1.27 10.97
CA GLY A 80 7.32 0.25 11.82
C GLY A 80 7.95 0.10 13.20
N GLN A 81 9.03 0.83 13.50
CA GLN A 81 9.54 0.95 14.86
C GLN A 81 8.80 2.09 15.57
N PHE A 82 8.20 1.79 16.71
CA PHE A 82 7.68 2.81 17.61
C PHE A 82 8.87 3.47 18.31
N HIS A 83 9.17 4.72 17.92
CA HIS A 83 10.18 5.55 18.58
C HIS A 83 9.52 6.37 19.68
N ILE A 84 8.89 5.69 20.64
CA ILE A 84 8.78 6.27 21.97
C ILE A 84 10.12 5.97 22.61
N SER A 85 10.77 6.98 23.20
CA SER A 85 11.99 6.73 23.97
C SER A 85 11.69 5.62 24.97
N THR A 86 12.55 4.62 25.11
CA THR A 86 12.38 3.58 26.15
C THR A 86 12.15 4.22 27.52
N LEU A 87 12.69 5.42 27.75
CA LEU A 87 12.45 6.24 28.94
C LEU A 87 11.03 6.82 29.03
N GLU A 88 10.43 7.26 27.92
CA GLU A 88 9.03 7.74 27.92
C GLU A 88 8.06 6.58 28.20
N LEU A 89 8.30 5.40 27.61
CA LEU A 89 7.51 4.21 27.91
C LEU A 89 7.67 3.79 29.37
N GLN A 90 8.90 3.72 29.88
CA GLN A 90 9.17 3.39 31.28
C GLN A 90 8.53 4.41 32.24
N SER A 91 8.57 5.71 31.92
CA SER A 91 7.92 6.74 32.73
C SER A 91 6.42 6.54 32.81
N GLN A 92 5.76 6.22 31.69
CA GLN A 92 4.32 5.97 31.66
C GLN A 92 3.94 4.68 32.40
N VAL A 93 4.76 3.64 32.33
CA VAL A 93 4.56 2.40 33.08
C VAL A 93 4.69 2.65 34.59
N ILE A 94 5.74 3.35 35.03
CA ILE A 94 5.94 3.70 36.45
C ILE A 94 4.76 4.54 36.98
N GLU A 95 4.27 5.49 36.20
CA GLU A 95 3.12 6.31 36.57
C GLU A 95 1.82 5.48 36.68
N ALA A 96 1.58 4.58 35.74
CA ALA A 96 0.43 3.68 35.74
C ALA A 96 0.48 2.67 36.90
N GLU A 97 1.65 2.12 37.22
CA GLU A 97 1.86 1.26 38.39
C GLU A 97 1.64 2.01 39.70
N ALA A 98 2.16 3.24 39.83
CA ALA A 98 1.93 4.07 41.00
C ALA A 98 0.45 4.43 41.18
N ALA A 99 -0.29 4.69 40.09
CA ALA A 99 -1.73 4.96 40.13
C ALA A 99 -2.54 3.72 40.54
N THR A 100 -2.17 2.53 40.06
CA THR A 100 -2.82 1.27 40.45
C THR A 100 -2.48 0.88 41.89
N GLN A 101 -1.26 1.09 42.36
CA GLN A 101 -0.90 0.91 43.77
C GLN A 101 -1.66 1.87 44.68
N ARG A 102 -1.76 3.16 44.35
CA ARG A 102 -2.53 4.14 45.13
C ARG A 102 -4.01 3.79 45.21
N SER A 103 -4.61 3.30 44.11
CA SER A 103 -6.00 2.86 44.12
C SER A 103 -6.24 1.53 44.85
N ARG A 104 -5.24 0.65 44.93
CA ARG A 104 -5.27 -0.55 45.79
C ARG A 104 -5.18 -0.18 47.26
N ILE A 105 -4.29 0.74 47.63
CA ILE A 105 -4.10 1.21 49.00
C ILE A 105 -5.34 1.99 49.48
N SER A 106 -5.98 2.79 48.62
CA SER A 106 -7.20 3.52 48.99
C SER A 106 -8.44 2.64 49.13
N LYS A 107 -8.36 1.34 48.79
CA LYS A 107 -9.44 0.36 48.91
C LYS A 107 -9.30 -0.56 50.13
N THR A 108 -8.35 -0.32 51.03
CA THR A 108 -8.29 -1.07 52.31
C THR A 108 -9.50 -0.69 53.19
N PRO A 109 -10.42 -1.62 53.49
CA PRO A 109 -11.47 -1.37 54.47
C PRO A 109 -10.83 -1.31 55.86
N GLN A 110 -11.11 -0.25 56.62
CA GLN A 110 -10.70 -0.10 58.01
C GLN A 110 -11.37 -1.20 58.87
N PRO A 111 -10.64 -1.94 59.73
CA PRO A 111 -11.26 -2.86 60.68
C PRO A 111 -11.67 -2.08 61.93
N THR A 112 -12.94 -1.69 62.04
CA THR A 112 -13.53 -1.32 63.34
C THR A 112 -14.16 -2.55 63.98
N SER A 113 -13.73 -2.84 65.20
CA SER A 113 -14.10 -3.97 66.06
C SER A 113 -15.59 -4.02 66.46
N ILE A 114 -16.21 -5.22 66.31
CA ILE A 114 -17.08 -5.97 67.28
C ILE A 114 -18.37 -5.24 67.76
N VAL A 115 -19.65 -5.66 67.65
CA VAL A 115 -20.42 -6.89 67.32
C VAL A 115 -21.77 -6.45 66.71
N ASN A 116 -22.35 -7.19 65.74
CA ASN A 116 -23.73 -7.74 65.80
C ASN A 116 -24.12 -8.40 64.47
N LEU A 117 -24.14 -9.75 64.49
CA LEU A 117 -25.20 -10.64 63.99
C LEU A 117 -26.03 -10.16 62.78
N THR A 118 -25.79 -10.65 61.57
CA THR A 118 -26.39 -11.86 60.96
C THR A 118 -26.20 -11.89 59.43
N ASN A 119 -25.95 -13.11 58.93
CA ASN A 119 -26.38 -13.69 57.65
C ASN A 119 -25.56 -13.58 56.34
N SER A 120 -25.46 -14.77 55.72
CA SER A 120 -25.03 -15.19 54.37
C SER A 120 -23.54 -15.17 54.09
N GLU A 121 -22.88 -16.33 54.21
CA GLU A 121 -22.76 -17.39 53.18
C GLU A 121 -21.65 -17.01 52.20
N SER A 122 -20.44 -17.55 52.40
CA SER A 122 -19.96 -18.83 51.80
C SER A 122 -19.48 -18.55 50.36
N GLU A 123 -18.40 -19.09 49.82
CA GLU A 123 -17.44 -20.17 50.08
C GLU A 123 -16.31 -19.90 49.03
N GLU A 124 -15.03 -20.04 49.36
CA GLU A 124 -14.16 -21.18 48.96
C GLU A 124 -14.16 -21.38 47.42
N GLU A 125 -13.05 -21.22 46.68
CA GLU A 125 -11.96 -22.19 46.48
C GLU A 125 -10.95 -21.53 45.49
N SER A 126 -9.61 -21.61 45.62
CA SER A 126 -8.69 -22.75 45.77
C SER A 126 -8.23 -23.31 44.42
N GLU A 127 -6.92 -23.13 44.15
CA GLU A 127 -6.01 -24.00 43.36
C GLU A 127 -6.37 -24.16 41.85
N GLU A 128 -5.55 -24.56 40.89
CA GLU A 128 -4.21 -25.13 40.79
C GLU A 128 -3.70 -24.89 39.35
N SER A 129 -2.43 -25.18 39.15
CA SER A 129 -1.60 -25.16 37.93
C SER A 129 -2.10 -25.93 36.71
N GLU A 130 -1.63 -25.57 35.51
CA GLU A 130 -0.59 -26.29 34.75
C GLU A 130 -0.43 -25.73 33.33
N GLU A 131 0.82 -25.72 32.86
CA GLU A 131 1.24 -25.37 31.51
C GLU A 131 0.77 -26.43 30.50
N GLU A 132 0.39 -26.01 29.29
CA GLU A 132 0.73 -26.79 28.09
C GLU A 132 1.17 -25.86 26.95
N LEU A 133 2.43 -26.04 26.56
CA LEU A 133 2.97 -25.68 25.26
C LEU A 133 2.27 -26.51 24.18
N SER A 134 1.79 -25.86 23.12
CA SER A 134 1.54 -26.54 21.84
C SER A 134 2.37 -25.89 20.74
N ASP A 135 3.44 -26.61 20.36
CA ASP A 135 4.13 -26.46 19.08
C ASP A 135 3.15 -26.79 17.95
N ASP A 136 3.12 -25.97 16.90
CA ASP A 136 2.65 -26.38 15.57
C ASP A 136 3.58 -25.75 14.52
N ASP A 137 4.71 -26.41 14.30
CA ASP A 137 5.46 -26.35 13.04
C ASP A 137 4.95 -27.48 12.14
N VAL A 138 4.49 -27.19 10.91
CA VAL A 138 4.93 -27.89 9.68
C VAL A 138 4.41 -27.21 8.40
N ASP A 139 5.32 -27.14 7.43
CA ASP A 139 5.23 -26.63 6.06
C ASP A 139 4.10 -27.20 5.19
N GLU A 140 3.60 -26.38 4.24
CA GLU A 140 3.24 -26.90 2.92
C GLU A 140 3.65 -25.92 1.81
N LEU A 141 4.77 -26.25 1.16
CA LEU A 141 5.11 -25.82 -0.20
C LEU A 141 4.48 -26.81 -1.19
N ALA A 142 3.57 -26.33 -2.05
CA ALA A 142 3.27 -26.92 -3.35
C ALA A 142 2.72 -25.85 -4.31
#